data_AF-A0A7W0JMF8-F1
#
_entry.id   AF-A0A7W0JMF8-F1
#
_cell.length_a   1.000
_cell.length_b   1.000
_cell.length_c   1.000
_cell.angle_alpha   90.00
_cell.angle_beta   90.00
_cell.angle_gamma   90.00
#
_symmetry.space_group_name_H-M   'P 1'
#
loop_
_entity.id
_entity.type
_entity.pdbx_description
1 polymer ?
#
loop_
_entity_poly.entity_id
_entity_poly.type
_entity_poly.pdbx_seq_one_letter_code
_entity_poly.pdbx_strand_id
1 'polypeptide(L)'
;MTQASLTVAVITASVAVLVAVLAQISTWSLEHRNRVYERRRAALHDVQDAALAVRSSLRLFAAAVRDRTAEVPPGGEVAPTEDPRITAAREDAAAVLALRLARVESMPVRESVRRWHEMARYSFLGDDAASDPDTEVAWNAMNELIGEQLTVPGWWRRRTAKRA
;
A
#
# COMPACT_ATOMS: atom_id res chain seq x y z
N MET A 1 -25.03 1.17 -60.92
CA MET A 1 -24.65 1.87 -59.67
C MET A 1 -24.78 3.37 -59.91
N THR A 2 -25.56 4.06 -59.08
CA THR A 2 -25.69 5.52 -59.17
C THR A 2 -24.57 6.19 -58.36
N GLN A 3 -24.14 7.39 -58.75
CA GLN A 3 -23.16 8.16 -57.97
C GLN A 3 -23.56 8.29 -56.49
N ALA A 4 -24.87 8.44 -56.21
CA ALA A 4 -25.41 8.46 -54.85
C ALA A 4 -25.09 7.20 -54.03
N SER A 5 -25.19 6.00 -54.63
CA SER A 5 -24.87 4.74 -53.94
C SER A 5 -23.39 4.63 -53.56
N LEU A 6 -22.50 5.16 -54.41
CA LEU A 6 -21.06 5.17 -54.15
C LEU A 6 -20.70 6.15 -53.03
N THR A 7 -21.29 7.35 -53.04
CA THR A 7 -21.10 8.36 -51.99
C THR A 7 -21.54 7.85 -50.63
N VAL A 8 -22.71 7.21 -50.54
CA VAL A 8 -23.20 6.62 -49.28
C VAL A 8 -22.24 5.54 -48.79
N ALA A 9 -21.79 4.64 -49.66
CA ALA A 9 -20.84 3.59 -49.30
C ALA A 9 -19.51 4.15 -48.75
N VAL A 10 -18.97 5.21 -49.37
CA VAL A 10 -17.73 5.87 -48.91
C VAL A 10 -17.93 6.54 -47.55
N ILE A 11 -19.07 7.21 -47.33
CA ILE A 11 -19.40 7.83 -46.02
C ILE A 11 -19.51 6.75 -44.95
N THR A 12 -20.27 5.67 -45.21
CA THR A 12 -20.43 4.56 -44.27
C THR A 12 -19.09 3.89 -43.95
N ALA A 13 -18.25 3.65 -44.95
CA ALA A 13 -16.91 3.10 -44.75
C ALA A 13 -16.03 4.02 -43.90
N SER A 14 -16.08 5.34 -44.16
CA SER A 14 -15.31 6.34 -43.39
C SER A 14 -15.77 6.39 -41.93
N VAL A 15 -17.09 6.36 -41.69
CA VAL A 15 -17.65 6.31 -40.33
C VAL A 15 -17.24 5.01 -39.63
N ALA A 16 -17.28 3.87 -40.32
CA ALA A 16 -16.86 2.59 -39.74
C ALA A 16 -15.38 2.61 -39.32
N VAL A 17 -14.50 3.19 -40.13
CA VAL A 17 -13.08 3.35 -39.79
C VAL A 17 -12.91 4.25 -38.56
N LEU A 18 -13.60 5.39 -38.50
CA LEU A 18 -13.55 6.28 -37.34
C LEU A 18 -14.03 5.59 -36.06
N VAL A 19 -15.14 4.85 -36.13
CA VAL A 19 -15.67 4.09 -34.99
C VAL A 19 -14.68 3.03 -34.54
N ALA A 20 -14.04 2.31 -35.47
CA ALA A 20 -13.04 1.30 -35.14
C ALA A 20 -11.81 1.91 -34.44
N VAL A 21 -11.30 3.04 -34.96
CA VAL A 21 -10.16 3.75 -34.35
C VAL A 21 -10.51 4.25 -32.94
N LEU A 22 -11.68 4.87 -32.77
CA LEU A 22 -12.14 5.35 -31.45
C LEU A 22 -12.33 4.19 -30.47
N ALA A 23 -12.87 3.06 -30.91
CA ALA A 23 -13.01 1.85 -30.10
C ALA A 23 -11.65 1.32 -29.66
N GLN A 24 -10.66 1.28 -30.56
CA GLN A 24 -9.30 0.82 -30.26
C GLN A 24 -8.58 1.75 -29.28
N ILE A 25 -8.67 3.07 -29.46
CA ILE A 25 -8.11 4.06 -28.53
C ILE A 25 -8.75 3.93 -27.14
N SER A 26 -10.08 3.78 -27.09
CA SER A 26 -10.80 3.64 -25.82
C SER A 26 -10.38 2.37 -25.07
N THR A 27 -10.19 1.26 -25.79
CA THR A 27 -9.74 -0.01 -25.24
C THR A 27 -8.31 0.09 -24.72
N TRP A 28 -7.40 0.70 -25.48
CA TRP A 28 -6.02 0.89 -25.07
C TRP A 28 -5.89 1.79 -23.84
N SER A 29 -6.61 2.92 -23.82
CA SER A 29 -6.66 3.84 -22.68
C SER A 29 -7.17 3.15 -21.42
N LEU A 30 -8.20 2.32 -21.56
CA LEU A 30 -8.77 1.55 -20.47
C LEU A 30 -7.79 0.51 -19.93
N GLU A 31 -7.16 -0.26 -20.82
CA GLU A 31 -6.18 -1.28 -20.45
C GLU A 31 -4.99 -0.66 -19.72
N HIS A 32 -4.49 0.48 -20.22
CA HIS A 32 -3.44 1.24 -19.57
C HIS A 32 -3.85 1.69 -18.16
N ARG A 33 -5.05 2.28 -18.03
CA ARG A 33 -5.60 2.69 -16.72
C ARG A 33 -5.75 1.52 -15.77
N ASN A 34 -6.16 0.35 -16.26
CA ASN A 34 -6.30 -0.86 -15.46
C ASN A 34 -4.93 -1.32 -14.93
N ARG A 35 -3.92 -1.39 -15.79
CA ARG A 35 -2.55 -1.75 -15.39
C ARG A 35 -1.94 -0.78 -14.38
N VAL A 36 -2.19 0.51 -14.55
CA VAL A 36 -1.74 1.53 -13.58
C VAL A 36 -2.45 1.34 -12.24
N TYR A 37 -3.78 1.13 -12.25
CA TYR A 37 -4.54 0.86 -11.04
C TYR A 37 -4.06 -0.40 -10.33
N GLU A 38 -3.89 -1.52 -11.03
CA GLU A 38 -3.43 -2.79 -10.44
C GLU A 38 -2.03 -2.66 -9.86
N ARG A 39 -1.10 -1.98 -10.55
CA ARG A 39 0.25 -1.73 -10.01
C ARG A 39 0.22 -0.89 -8.74
N ARG A 40 -0.59 0.17 -8.71
CA ARG A 40 -0.76 1.01 -7.51
C ARG A 40 -1.40 0.23 -6.38
N ARG A 41 -2.45 -0.54 -6.66
CA ARG A 41 -3.14 -1.41 -5.70
C ARG A 41 -2.17 -2.42 -5.08
N ALA A 42 -1.38 -3.10 -5.91
CA ALA A 42 -0.38 -4.05 -5.45
C ALA A 42 0.68 -3.37 -4.56
N ALA A 43 1.19 -2.20 -4.95
CA ALA A 43 2.16 -1.46 -4.15
C ALA A 43 1.61 -1.02 -2.77
N LEU A 44 0.32 -0.67 -2.70
CA LEU A 44 -0.34 -0.32 -1.43
C LEU A 44 -0.49 -1.55 -0.51
N HIS A 45 -0.91 -2.69 -1.05
CA HIS A 45 -0.99 -3.94 -0.29
C HIS A 45 0.38 -4.41 0.19
N ASP A 46 1.40 -4.38 -0.68
CA ASP A 46 2.79 -4.70 -0.33
C ASP A 46 3.30 -3.88 0.86
N VAL A 47 2.92 -2.60 0.94
CA VAL A 47 3.28 -1.72 2.06
C VAL A 47 2.51 -2.06 3.34
N GLN A 48 1.23 -2.41 3.25
CA GLN A 48 0.46 -2.86 4.42
C GLN A 48 1.05 -4.16 5.00
N ASP A 49 1.38 -5.12 4.14
CA ASP A 49 1.98 -6.38 4.55
C ASP A 49 3.35 -6.17 5.19
N ALA A 50 4.19 -5.31 4.60
CA ALA A 50 5.48 -4.97 5.17
C ALA A 50 5.35 -4.21 6.51
N ALA A 51 4.36 -3.32 6.63
CA ALA A 51 4.09 -2.60 7.88
C ALA A 51 3.61 -3.56 8.99
N LEU A 52 2.78 -4.55 8.65
CA LEU A 52 2.39 -5.63 9.56
C LEU A 52 3.59 -6.45 10.02
N ALA A 53 4.52 -6.78 9.12
CA ALA A 53 5.75 -7.49 9.44
C ALA A 53 6.67 -6.68 10.37
N VAL A 54 6.80 -5.37 10.16
CA VAL A 54 7.53 -4.49 11.09
C VAL A 54 6.84 -4.50 12.46
N ARG A 55 5.52 -4.33 12.51
CA ARG A 55 4.76 -4.33 13.77
C ARG A 55 4.92 -5.65 14.54
N SER A 56 4.92 -6.80 13.86
CA SER A 56 5.14 -8.09 14.51
C SER A 56 6.58 -8.23 15.00
N SER A 57 7.58 -7.81 14.22
CA SER A 57 8.99 -7.85 14.63
C SER A 57 9.26 -6.99 15.87
N LEU A 58 8.65 -5.80 15.97
CA LEU A 58 8.77 -4.92 17.12
C LEU A 58 8.12 -5.51 18.37
N ARG A 59 6.98 -6.21 18.22
CA ARG A 59 6.34 -6.93 19.34
C ARG A 59 7.20 -8.08 19.87
N LEU A 60 7.81 -8.85 18.97
CA LEU A 60 8.73 -9.93 19.35
C LEU A 60 9.96 -9.39 20.07
N PHE A 61 10.52 -8.29 19.56
CA PHE A 61 11.63 -7.59 20.21
C PHE A 61 11.27 -7.08 21.61
N ALA A 62 10.13 -6.40 21.75
CA ALA A 62 9.65 -5.92 23.05
C ALA A 62 9.42 -7.06 24.05
N ALA A 63 8.89 -8.20 23.61
CA ALA A 63 8.72 -9.37 24.45
C ALA A 63 10.08 -9.92 24.92
N ALA A 64 11.04 -10.09 24.02
CA ALA A 64 12.38 -10.56 24.35
C ALA A 64 13.12 -9.63 25.32
N VAL A 65 12.93 -8.31 25.19
CA VAL A 65 13.48 -7.31 26.13
C VAL A 65 12.82 -7.46 27.51
N ARG A 66 11.49 -7.60 27.59
CA ARG A 66 10.78 -7.78 28.87
C ARG A 66 11.17 -9.07 29.58
N ASP A 67 11.24 -10.19 28.85
CA ASP A 67 11.63 -11.49 29.42
C ASP A 67 13.03 -11.39 30.03
N ARG A 68 13.97 -10.73 29.34
CA ARG A 68 15.33 -10.44 29.85
C ARG A 68 15.33 -9.54 31.08
N THR A 69 14.53 -8.47 31.09
CA THR A 69 14.45 -7.56 32.24
C THR A 69 13.88 -8.26 33.47
N ALA A 70 12.94 -9.20 33.30
CA ALA A 70 12.36 -9.98 34.40
C ALA A 70 13.37 -10.94 35.07
N GLU A 71 14.44 -11.33 34.36
CA GLU A 71 15.51 -12.18 34.89
C GLU A 71 16.56 -11.41 35.70
N VAL A 72 16.52 -10.07 35.67
CA VAL A 72 17.51 -9.21 36.37
C VAL A 72 16.96 -8.78 37.74
N PRO A 73 17.72 -8.97 38.84
CA PRO A 73 17.32 -8.47 40.16
C PRO A 73 17.12 -6.95 40.15
N PRO A 74 16.18 -6.41 40.95
CA PRO A 74 15.96 -4.97 41.03
C PRO A 74 17.26 -4.24 41.42
N GLY A 75 17.72 -3.33 40.54
CA GLY A 75 18.97 -2.58 40.69
C GLY A 75 20.18 -3.13 39.92
N GLY A 76 20.04 -4.26 39.23
CA GLY A 76 21.04 -4.76 38.28
C GLY A 76 20.96 -4.03 36.93
N GLU A 77 22.10 -3.73 36.32
CA GLU A 77 22.12 -3.29 34.92
C GLU A 77 21.69 -4.46 34.03
N VAL A 78 20.61 -4.26 33.26
CA VAL A 78 20.25 -5.15 32.17
C VAL A 78 21.29 -4.92 31.07
N ALA A 79 22.30 -5.79 30.97
CA ALA A 79 23.16 -5.78 29.81
C ALA A 79 22.30 -6.11 28.58
N PRO A 80 22.18 -5.21 27.60
CA PRO A 80 21.42 -5.47 26.38
C PRO A 80 22.21 -6.44 25.51
N THR A 81 22.27 -7.72 25.89
CA THR A 81 22.61 -8.76 24.91
C THR A 81 21.34 -9.03 24.12
N GLU A 82 20.98 -8.10 23.23
CA GLU A 82 19.90 -8.36 22.28
C GLU A 82 20.21 -9.66 21.53
N ASP A 83 19.22 -10.55 21.38
CA ASP A 83 19.38 -11.73 20.52
C ASP A 83 19.66 -11.22 19.09
N PRO A 84 20.85 -11.49 18.51
CA PRO A 84 21.21 -10.98 17.19
C PRO A 84 20.20 -11.36 16.10
N ARG A 85 19.47 -12.47 16.28
CA ARG A 85 18.43 -12.91 15.33
C ARG A 85 17.21 -11.99 15.35
N ILE A 86 16.83 -11.51 16.54
CA ILE A 86 15.68 -10.62 16.71
C ILE A 86 16.03 -9.23 16.18
N THR A 87 17.24 -8.75 16.48
CA THR A 87 17.74 -7.48 15.94
C THR A 87 17.82 -7.51 14.40
N ALA A 88 18.39 -8.58 13.83
CA ALA A 88 18.44 -8.77 12.37
C ALA A 88 17.03 -8.84 11.75
N ALA A 89 16.10 -9.61 12.32
CA ALA A 89 14.74 -9.73 11.80
C ALA A 89 13.99 -8.38 11.78
N ARG A 90 14.21 -7.53 12.79
CA ARG A 90 13.66 -6.18 12.84
C ARG A 90 14.26 -5.27 11.76
N GLU A 91 15.58 -5.31 11.59
CA GLU A 91 16.27 -4.53 10.56
C GLU A 91 15.84 -4.95 9.15
N ASP A 92 15.72 -6.26 8.91
CA ASP A 92 15.22 -6.81 7.66
C ASP A 92 13.79 -6.36 7.38
N ALA A 93 12.89 -6.43 8.37
CA ALA A 93 11.51 -5.97 8.22
C ALA A 93 11.45 -4.47 7.89
N ALA A 94 12.27 -3.65 8.56
CA ALA A 94 12.35 -2.21 8.28
C ALA A 94 12.91 -1.91 6.88
N ALA A 95 13.92 -2.67 6.43
CA ALA A 95 14.48 -2.55 5.09
C ALA A 95 13.46 -2.95 4.01
N VAL A 96 12.71 -4.03 4.23
CA VAL A 96 11.63 -4.46 3.33
C VAL A 96 10.54 -3.38 3.27
N LEU A 97 10.12 -2.82 4.40
CA LEU A 97 9.16 -1.71 4.45
C LEU A 97 9.65 -0.51 3.64
N ALA A 98 10.91 -0.10 3.80
CA ALA A 98 11.49 1.01 3.05
C ALA A 98 11.48 0.75 1.53
N LEU A 99 11.82 -0.47 1.12
CA LEU A 99 11.80 -0.88 -0.28
C LEU A 99 10.39 -0.86 -0.88
N ARG A 100 9.39 -1.37 -0.15
CA ARG A 100 7.98 -1.36 -0.61
C ARG A 100 7.43 0.06 -0.65
N LEU A 101 7.77 0.89 0.34
CA LEU A 101 7.33 2.27 0.42
C LEU A 101 7.85 3.12 -0.75
N ALA A 102 9.06 2.85 -1.23
CA ALA A 102 9.62 3.52 -2.40
C ALA A 102 8.79 3.31 -3.68
N ARG A 103 8.00 2.23 -3.77
CA ARG A 103 7.16 1.90 -4.92
C ARG A 103 5.78 2.56 -4.89
N VAL A 104 5.34 3.04 -3.73
CA VAL A 104 4.05 3.73 -3.59
C VAL A 104 4.17 5.12 -4.19
N GLU A 105 3.33 5.52 -5.13
CA GLU A 105 3.42 6.84 -5.77
C GLU A 105 2.87 7.98 -4.88
N SER A 106 1.95 7.66 -3.96
CA SER A 106 1.26 8.63 -3.12
C SER A 106 2.16 9.15 -1.99
N MET A 107 2.54 10.42 -2.06
CA MET A 107 3.32 11.11 -1.01
C MET A 107 2.63 11.10 0.36
N PRO A 108 1.32 11.39 0.48
CA PRO A 108 0.62 11.29 1.76
C PRO A 108 0.72 9.90 2.41
N VAL A 109 0.61 8.83 1.61
CA VAL A 109 0.77 7.45 2.13
C VAL A 109 2.21 7.24 2.62
N ARG A 110 3.21 7.69 1.85
CA ARG A 110 4.61 7.59 2.27
C ARG A 110 4.89 8.30 3.59
N GLU A 111 4.35 9.51 3.76
CA GLU A 111 4.52 10.30 4.97
C GLU A 111 3.82 9.67 6.16
N SER A 112 2.59 9.20 5.98
CA SER A 112 1.82 8.52 7.04
C SER A 112 2.51 7.24 7.51
N VAL A 113 2.99 6.39 6.59
CA VAL A 113 3.74 5.16 6.93
C VAL A 113 5.05 5.49 7.65
N ARG A 114 5.78 6.52 7.20
CA ARG A 114 7.04 6.93 7.86
C ARG A 114 6.78 7.43 9.28
N ARG A 115 5.77 8.26 9.47
CA ARG A 115 5.37 8.77 10.78
C ARG A 115 5.01 7.63 11.72
N TRP A 116 4.16 6.69 11.27
CA TRP A 116 3.85 5.51 12.06
C TRP A 116 5.10 4.70 12.41
N HIS A 117 5.98 4.43 11.45
CA HIS A 117 7.19 3.64 11.69
C HIS A 117 8.14 4.32 12.68
N GLU A 118 8.30 5.64 12.60
CA GLU A 118 9.09 6.42 13.54
C GLU A 118 8.54 6.31 14.96
N MET A 119 7.22 6.46 15.14
CA MET A 119 6.57 6.34 16.45
C MET A 119 6.66 4.91 17.00
N ALA A 120 6.43 3.91 16.15
CA ALA A 120 6.51 2.50 16.51
C ALA A 120 7.91 2.10 17.00
N ARG A 121 8.99 2.68 16.47
CA ARG A 121 10.35 2.38 16.95
C ARG A 121 10.57 2.74 18.42
N TYR A 122 9.86 3.74 18.93
CA TYR A 122 10.01 4.22 20.31
C TYR A 122 8.97 3.62 21.26
N SER A 123 7.73 3.38 20.81
CA SER A 123 6.65 2.92 21.70
C SER A 123 6.80 1.49 22.21
N PHE A 124 7.46 0.61 21.46
CA PHE A 124 7.68 -0.78 21.89
C PHE A 124 8.81 -0.97 22.91
N LEU A 125 9.55 0.09 23.24
CA LEU A 125 10.62 0.11 24.24
C LEU A 125 10.18 0.64 25.61
N GLY A 126 8.95 1.16 25.72
CA GLY A 126 8.37 1.64 26.97
C GLY A 126 7.77 0.52 27.83
N ASP A 127 7.75 0.74 29.14
CA ASP A 127 7.31 -0.23 30.18
C ASP A 127 5.79 -0.55 30.13
N ASP A 128 5.02 0.17 29.30
CA ASP A 128 3.59 -0.08 29.17
C ASP A 128 3.30 -1.11 28.06
N ALA A 129 2.74 -2.24 28.46
CA ALA A 129 2.18 -3.26 27.58
C ALA A 129 0.99 -2.78 26.71
N ALA A 130 0.66 -1.48 26.75
CA ALA A 130 -0.19 -0.81 25.79
C ALA A 130 0.71 -0.16 24.73
N SER A 131 0.59 -0.58 23.48
CA SER A 131 1.02 0.23 22.34
C SER A 131 0.60 1.68 22.60
N ASP A 132 1.56 2.60 22.70
CA ASP A 132 1.29 4.03 22.92
C ASP A 132 0.06 4.44 22.09
N PRO A 133 -1.00 5.01 22.71
CA PRO A 133 -2.23 5.40 22.01
C PRO A 133 -1.95 6.16 20.72
N ASP A 134 -0.89 6.97 20.70
CA ASP A 134 -0.47 7.74 19.54
C ASP A 134 0.06 6.85 18.38
N THR A 135 0.70 5.72 18.68
CA THR A 135 1.13 4.73 17.68
C THR A 135 -0.06 4.02 17.04
N GLU A 136 -1.10 3.68 17.81
CA GLU A 136 -2.33 3.07 17.26
C GLU A 136 -3.15 4.07 16.44
N VAL A 137 -3.21 5.34 16.86
CA VAL A 137 -3.81 6.41 16.05
C VAL A 137 -3.07 6.57 14.72
N ALA A 138 -1.73 6.59 14.74
CA ALA A 138 -0.93 6.66 13.52
C ALA A 138 -1.12 5.41 12.62
N TRP A 139 -1.24 4.22 13.21
CA TRP A 139 -1.55 2.98 12.49
C TRP A 139 -2.92 3.02 11.81
N ASN A 140 -3.94 3.50 12.53
CA ASN A 140 -5.30 3.61 11.99
C ASN A 140 -5.37 4.66 10.88
N ALA A 141 -4.76 5.84 11.08
CA ALA A 141 -4.69 6.89 10.07
C ALA A 141 -3.99 6.41 8.78
N MET A 142 -2.91 5.64 8.92
CA MET A 142 -2.24 5.01 7.78
C MET A 142 -3.17 4.05 7.02
N ASN A 143 -3.90 3.19 7.73
CA ASN A 143 -4.80 2.21 7.10
C ASN A 143 -6.02 2.86 6.45
N GLU A 144 -6.58 3.88 7.07
CA GLU A 144 -7.67 4.67 6.49
C GLU A 144 -7.22 5.30 5.18
N LEU A 145 -6.07 5.99 5.19
CA LEU A 145 -5.51 6.62 4.01
C LEU A 145 -5.19 5.60 2.90
N ILE A 146 -4.65 4.42 3.23
CA ILE A 146 -4.44 3.36 2.24
C ILE A 146 -5.79 2.84 1.70
N GLY A 147 -6.78 2.65 2.57
CA GLY A 147 -8.13 2.25 2.21
C GLY A 147 -8.80 3.21 1.22
N GLU A 148 -8.69 4.52 1.46
CA GLU A 148 -9.15 5.56 0.54
C GLU A 148 -8.49 5.44 -0.84
N GLN A 149 -7.18 5.20 -0.86
CA GLN A 149 -6.39 5.11 -2.09
C GLN A 149 -6.64 3.81 -2.87
N LEU A 150 -7.15 2.77 -2.20
CA LEU A 150 -7.59 1.51 -2.80
C LEU A 150 -9.00 1.59 -3.42
N THR A 151 -9.79 2.63 -3.08
CA THR A 151 -11.16 2.74 -3.58
C THR A 151 -11.22 2.74 -5.10
N VAL A 152 -12.16 1.96 -5.63
CA VAL A 152 -12.28 1.70 -7.06
C VAL A 152 -12.60 3.01 -7.80
N PRO A 153 -11.84 3.36 -8.87
CA PRO A 153 -12.06 4.58 -9.62
C PRO A 153 -13.50 4.73 -10.13
N GLY A 154 -14.01 5.96 -10.18
CA GLY A 154 -15.39 6.24 -10.61
C GLY A 154 -15.74 5.78 -12.03
N TRP A 155 -14.76 5.53 -12.91
CA TRP A 155 -14.98 4.95 -14.24
C TRP A 155 -15.37 3.47 -14.21
N TRP A 156 -14.99 2.73 -13.16
CA TRP A 156 -15.41 1.35 -12.93
C TRP A 156 -16.86 1.28 -12.43
N ARG A 157 -17.27 2.19 -11.53
CA ARG A 157 -18.66 2.25 -11.00
C ARG A 157 -19.70 2.49 -12.10
N ARG A 158 -19.38 3.31 -13.12
CA ARG A 158 -20.30 3.58 -14.25
C ARG A 158 -20.55 2.37 -15.14
N ARG A 159 -19.68 1.36 -15.12
CA ARG A 159 -19.78 0.18 -15.99
C ARG A 159 -20.57 -0.96 -15.35
N THR A 160 -20.47 -1.15 -14.03
CA THR A 160 -21.33 -2.08 -13.30
C THR A 160 -22.78 -1.59 -13.26
N ALA A 161 -22.99 -0.29 -13.13
CA ALA A 161 -24.34 0.31 -13.18
C ALA A 161 -25.03 0.22 -14.55
N LYS A 162 -24.28 0.05 -15.66
CA LYS A 162 -24.85 -0.16 -17.01
C LYS A 162 -25.14 -1.64 -17.34
N ARG A 163 -24.73 -2.57 -16.49
CA ARG A 163 -24.94 -4.02 -16.65
C ARG A 163 -25.99 -4.59 -15.69
N ALA A 164 -26.53 -3.76 -14.80
CA ALA A 164 -27.70 -4.04 -13.97
C ALA A 164 -28.94 -3.42 -14.62
#